data_AF-A0A819GNP1-F1
#
_entry.id   AF-A0A819GNP1-F1
#
_cell.length_a   1.000
_cell.length_b   1.000
_cell.length_c   1.000
_cell.angle_alpha   90.00
_cell.angle_beta   90.00
_cell.angle_gamma   90.00
#
_symmetry.space_group_name_H-M   'P 1'
#
loop_
_entity.id
_entity.type
_entity.pdbx_description
1 polymer ?
#
loop_
_entity_poly.entity_id
_entity_poly.type
_entity_poly.pdbx_seq_one_letter_code
_entity_poly.pdbx_strand_id
1 'polypeptide(L)'
;GSQFLRHIERCLALLLIIDMSVERPWEQYDLLMNELHDYKMDLTKKPITVIGNKMDDPDAKRQFDQTRQYIPYPLLPISTIEKINIDKLMLYLRKQYDELITDEWRERIK
;
A
#
# COMPACT_ATOMS: atom_id res chain seq x y z
N GLY A 1 8.78 -5.46 -16.61
CA GLY A 1 7.36 -5.67 -16.29
C GLY A 1 7.11 -7.01 -15.61
N SER A 2 7.06 -8.12 -16.35
CA SER A 2 6.56 -9.42 -15.84
C SER A 2 7.41 -10.09 -14.75
N GLN A 3 8.73 -9.85 -14.72
CA GLN A 3 9.59 -10.39 -13.65
C GLN A 3 9.26 -9.79 -12.29
N PHE A 4 9.03 -8.47 -12.20
CA PHE A 4 8.67 -7.79 -10.95
C PHE A 4 7.36 -8.35 -10.35
N LEU A 5 6.37 -8.59 -11.20
CA LEU A 5 5.05 -9.09 -10.78
C LEU A 5 5.11 -10.56 -10.29
N ARG A 6 6.01 -11.39 -10.84
CA ARG A 6 6.32 -12.72 -10.28
C ARG A 6 6.93 -12.67 -8.88
N HIS A 7 7.70 -11.64 -8.55
CA HIS A 7 8.24 -11.49 -7.19
C HIS A 7 7.15 -11.10 -6.18
N ILE A 8 6.17 -10.30 -6.60
CA ILE A 8 5.03 -9.88 -5.76
C ILE A 8 4.16 -11.07 -5.33
N GLU A 9 4.11 -12.15 -6.12
CA GLU A 9 3.41 -13.38 -5.74
C GLU A 9 3.95 -14.01 -4.45
N ARG A 10 5.25 -13.82 -4.18
CA ARG A 10 5.94 -14.28 -2.96
C ARG A 10 5.89 -13.26 -1.82
N CYS A 11 5.17 -12.16 -1.93
CA CYS A 11 4.98 -11.20 -0.83
C CYS A 11 3.84 -11.63 0.10
N LEU A 12 3.96 -11.39 1.41
CA LEU A 12 2.90 -11.64 2.40
C LEU A 12 1.73 -10.67 2.26
N ALA A 13 2.04 -9.41 1.96
CA ALA A 13 1.11 -8.30 1.86
C ALA A 13 1.54 -7.34 0.75
N LEU A 14 0.64 -6.45 0.35
CA LEU A 14 0.88 -5.42 -0.65
C LEU A 14 0.75 -4.03 -0.04
N LEU A 15 1.64 -3.14 -0.48
CA LEU A 15 1.64 -1.73 -0.11
C LEU A 15 1.41 -0.91 -1.38
N LEU A 16 0.26 -0.25 -1.45
CA LEU A 16 -0.08 0.65 -2.54
C LEU A 16 0.27 2.07 -2.14
N ILE A 17 1.24 2.67 -2.82
CA ILE A 17 1.68 4.04 -2.54
C ILE A 17 0.94 4.97 -3.50
N ILE A 18 0.24 5.95 -2.93
CA ILE A 18 -0.53 6.96 -3.65
C ILE A 18 0.00 8.34 -3.31
N ASP A 19 0.08 9.19 -4.32
CA ASP A 19 0.54 10.56 -4.18
C ASP A 19 -0.60 11.46 -3.70
N MET A 20 -0.50 11.99 -2.47
CA MET A 20 -1.49 12.90 -1.91
C MET A 20 -1.27 14.35 -2.34
N SER A 21 -0.43 14.66 -3.34
CA SER A 21 -0.31 16.03 -3.87
C SER A 21 -1.17 16.28 -5.13
N VAL A 22 -1.89 15.27 -5.64
CA VAL A 22 -2.67 15.36 -6.89
C VAL A 22 -4.17 15.56 -6.63
N GLU A 23 -4.87 16.34 -7.45
CA GLU A 23 -6.27 16.70 -7.19
C GLU A 23 -7.22 15.52 -6.88
N ARG A 24 -6.96 14.33 -7.47
CA ARG A 24 -7.79 13.12 -7.31
C ARG A 24 -6.94 11.86 -7.05
N PRO A 25 -6.37 11.68 -5.86
CA PRO A 25 -5.48 10.53 -5.61
C PRO A 25 -6.18 9.18 -5.66
N TRP A 26 -7.49 9.15 -5.41
CA TRP A 26 -8.30 7.94 -5.53
C TRP A 26 -8.34 7.38 -6.96
N GLU A 27 -8.16 8.22 -7.99
CA GLU A 27 -8.06 7.72 -9.38
C GLU A 27 -6.76 6.92 -9.59
N GLN A 28 -5.68 7.28 -8.88
CA GLN A 28 -4.44 6.48 -8.89
C GLN A 28 -4.64 5.13 -8.19
N TYR A 29 -5.41 5.10 -7.11
CA TYR A 29 -5.80 3.85 -6.45
C TYR A 29 -6.55 2.93 -7.43
N ASP A 30 -7.57 3.46 -8.11
CA ASP A 30 -8.37 2.68 -9.06
C ASP A 30 -7.50 2.12 -10.19
N LEU A 31 -6.60 2.94 -10.73
CA LEU A 31 -5.66 2.50 -11.75
C LEU A 31 -4.78 1.35 -11.26
N LEU A 32 -4.14 1.50 -10.09
CA LEU A 32 -3.28 0.46 -9.51
C LEU A 32 -4.06 -0.82 -9.21
N MET A 33 -5.29 -0.70 -8.71
CA MET A 33 -6.14 -1.86 -8.44
C MET A 33 -6.55 -2.56 -9.73
N ASN A 34 -6.89 -1.83 -10.79
CA ASN A 34 -7.21 -2.41 -12.09
C ASN A 34 -6.00 -3.16 -12.67
N GLU A 35 -4.80 -2.56 -12.63
CA GLU A 35 -3.56 -3.23 -13.07
C GLU A 35 -3.28 -4.53 -12.28
N LEU A 36 -3.56 -4.53 -10.97
CA LEU A 36 -3.43 -5.74 -10.14
C LEU A 36 -4.45 -6.82 -10.50
N HIS A 37 -5.71 -6.44 -10.75
CA HIS A 37 -6.76 -7.36 -11.17
C HIS A 37 -6.45 -7.99 -12.53
N ASP A 38 -6.00 -7.17 -13.48
CA ASP A 38 -5.66 -7.61 -14.84
C ASP A 38 -4.49 -8.59 -14.85
N TYR A 39 -3.55 -8.46 -13.90
CA TYR A 39 -2.44 -9.39 -13.79
C TYR A 39 -2.87 -10.75 -13.22
N LYS A 40 -3.41 -10.78 -11.98
CA LYS A 40 -3.90 -12.00 -11.32
C LYS A 40 -4.85 -11.66 -10.17
N MET A 41 -6.07 -12.20 -10.23
CA MET A 41 -7.10 -12.05 -9.18
C MET A 41 -6.66 -12.56 -7.79
N ASP A 42 -5.65 -13.42 -7.70
CA ASP A 42 -5.13 -13.90 -6.41
C ASP A 42 -4.24 -12.87 -5.69
N LEU A 43 -3.70 -11.86 -6.39
CA LEU A 43 -2.91 -10.81 -5.74
C LEU A 43 -3.79 -9.89 -4.89
N THR A 44 -5.02 -9.61 -5.32
CA THR A 44 -5.96 -8.75 -4.60
C THR A 44 -6.56 -9.43 -3.37
N LYS A 45 -6.39 -10.76 -3.22
CA LYS A 45 -6.72 -11.52 -2.01
C LYS A 45 -5.69 -11.34 -0.88
N LYS A 46 -4.48 -10.88 -1.20
CA LYS A 46 -3.46 -10.60 -0.17
C LYS A 46 -3.90 -9.40 0.67
N PRO A 47 -3.49 -9.30 1.93
CA PRO A 47 -3.66 -8.08 2.71
C PRO A 47 -3.07 -6.87 1.97
N ILE A 48 -3.90 -5.84 1.77
CA ILE A 48 -3.52 -4.58 1.11
C ILE A 48 -3.53 -3.47 2.15
N THR A 49 -2.49 -2.64 2.15
CA THR A 49 -2.45 -1.37 2.87
C THR A 49 -2.12 -0.26 1.89
N VAL A 50 -2.85 0.84 1.97
CA VAL A 50 -2.63 2.02 1.15
C VAL A 50 -1.81 3.04 1.93
N ILE A 51 -0.82 3.64 1.28
CA ILE A 51 0.09 4.62 1.83
C ILE A 51 -0.13 5.93 1.07
N GLY A 52 -0.68 6.93 1.75
CA GLY A 52 -0.78 8.28 1.21
C GLY A 52 0.53 9.01 1.43
N ASN A 53 1.36 9.13 0.40
CA ASN A 53 2.64 9.81 0.42
C ASN A 53 2.50 11.30 0.08
N LYS A 54 3.57 12.09 0.31
CA LYS A 54 3.62 13.55 0.09
C LYS A 54 2.68 14.38 0.97
N MET A 55 2.51 13.95 2.22
CA MET A 55 1.70 14.69 3.20
C MET A 55 2.29 16.05 3.61
N ASP A 56 3.45 16.43 3.08
CA ASP A 56 4.05 17.76 3.15
C ASP A 56 3.39 18.79 2.20
N ASP A 57 2.62 18.33 1.21
CA ASP A 57 1.90 19.23 0.30
C ASP A 57 0.72 19.93 1.02
N PRO A 58 0.50 21.25 0.78
CA PRO A 58 -0.59 21.99 1.41
C PRO A 58 -1.99 21.40 1.17
N ASP A 59 -2.23 20.82 0.01
CA ASP A 59 -3.52 20.24 -0.36
C ASP A 59 -3.65 18.77 0.09
N ALA A 60 -2.57 18.13 0.52
CA ALA A 60 -2.56 16.70 0.84
C ALA A 60 -3.52 16.32 1.95
N LYS A 61 -3.73 17.18 2.94
CA LYS A 61 -4.68 16.88 4.01
C LYS A 61 -6.11 16.72 3.48
N ARG A 62 -6.55 17.63 2.60
CA ARG A 62 -7.87 17.58 1.98
C ARG A 62 -8.02 16.33 1.10
N GLN A 63 -7.01 16.09 0.25
CA GLN A 63 -7.01 14.97 -0.67
C GLN A 63 -6.95 13.62 0.05
N PHE A 64 -6.21 13.53 1.17
CA PHE A 64 -6.15 12.36 2.04
C PHE A 64 -7.52 12.04 2.65
N ASP A 65 -8.22 13.05 3.17
CA ASP A 65 -9.53 12.85 3.80
C ASP A 65 -10.58 12.38 2.78
N GLN A 66 -10.55 12.92 1.55
CA GLN A 66 -11.38 12.44 0.44
C GLN A 66 -11.03 11.00 0.05
N THR A 67 -9.74 10.70 -0.12
CA THR A 67 -9.27 9.35 -0.46
C THR A 67 -9.66 8.35 0.61
N ARG A 68 -9.57 8.71 1.90
CA ARG A 68 -9.94 7.85 3.02
C ARG A 68 -11.41 7.42 3.00
N GLN A 69 -12.30 8.28 2.53
CA GLN A 69 -13.72 7.96 2.38
C GLN A 69 -14.00 7.05 1.18
N TYR A 70 -13.11 7.07 0.18
CA TYR A 70 -13.27 6.33 -1.07
C TYR A 70 -12.74 4.89 -0.97
N ILE A 71 -11.63 4.67 -0.27
CA ILE A 71 -10.95 3.37 -0.27
C ILE A 71 -11.38 2.47 0.90
N PRO A 72 -11.57 1.15 0.68
CA PRO A 72 -11.98 0.21 1.72
C PRO A 72 -10.82 -0.34 2.56
N TYR A 73 -9.58 0.06 2.26
CA TYR A 73 -8.36 -0.44 2.88
C TYR A 73 -7.76 0.55 3.89
N PRO A 74 -6.93 0.08 4.84
CA PRO A 74 -6.19 0.97 5.72
C PRO A 74 -5.36 1.98 4.92
N LEU A 75 -5.50 3.27 5.24
CA LEU A 75 -4.75 4.37 4.64
C LEU A 75 -3.85 5.02 5.67
N LEU A 76 -2.54 4.99 5.42
CA LEU A 76 -1.53 5.59 6.31
C LEU A 76 -0.88 6.83 5.66
N PRO A 77 -0.92 7.99 6.32
CA PRO A 77 -0.29 9.22 5.81
C PRO A 77 1.21 9.22 6.11
N ILE A 78 2.05 9.44 5.10
CA ILE A 78 3.49 9.65 5.25
C ILE A 78 3.99 10.84 4.43
N SER A 79 5.13 11.39 4.83
CA SER A 79 5.98 12.17 3.93
C SER A 79 7.38 11.58 3.95
N THR A 80 7.86 11.12 2.80
CA THR A 80 9.23 10.62 2.67
C THR A 80 10.26 11.75 2.79
N ILE A 81 9.91 12.95 2.31
CA ILE A 81 10.81 14.12 2.32
C ILE A 81 10.96 14.64 3.75
N GLU A 82 9.84 14.92 4.42
CA GLU A 82 9.81 15.44 5.79
C GLU A 82 9.93 14.34 6.85
N LYS A 83 10.07 13.07 6.43
CA LYS A 83 10.16 11.87 7.28
C LYS A 83 9.00 11.74 8.27
N ILE A 84 7.81 12.20 7.88
CA ILE A 84 6.61 12.16 8.71
C ILE A 84 6.04 10.74 8.74
N ASN A 85 5.74 10.22 9.94
CA ASN A 85 5.09 8.93 10.22
C ASN A 85 5.82 7.68 9.68
N ILE A 86 7.10 7.78 9.31
CA ILE A 86 7.88 6.64 8.81
C ILE A 86 8.05 5.57 9.90
N ASP A 87 8.29 5.99 11.14
CA ASP A 87 8.36 5.13 12.32
C ASP A 87 7.04 4.36 12.56
N LYS A 88 5.90 5.06 12.46
CA LYS A 88 4.57 4.46 12.60
C LYS A 88 4.29 3.46 11.48
N LEU A 89 4.70 3.77 10.25
CA LEU A 89 4.62 2.85 9.13
C LEU A 89 5.44 1.58 9.42
N MET A 90 6.69 1.73 9.88
CA MET A 90 7.54 0.58 10.21
C MET A 90 6.94 -0.30 11.32
N LEU A 91 6.38 0.31 12.36
CA LEU A 91 5.69 -0.42 13.44
C LEU A 91 4.45 -1.16 12.92
N TYR A 92 3.65 -0.50 12.07
CA TYR A 92 2.49 -1.13 11.43
C TYR A 92 2.89 -2.33 10.57
N LEU A 93 3.93 -2.16 9.73
CA LEU A 93 4.44 -3.23 8.87
C LEU A 93 4.98 -4.40 9.68
N ARG A 94 5.68 -4.12 10.79
CA ARG A 94 6.19 -5.16 11.66
C ARG A 94 5.06 -5.99 12.27
N LYS A 95 4.01 -5.32 12.78
CA LYS A 95 2.84 -5.99 13.33
C LYS A 95 2.15 -6.87 12.28
N GLN A 96 1.92 -6.34 11.08
CA GLN A 96 1.32 -7.09 9.98
C GLN A 96 2.19 -8.29 9.57
N TYR A 97 3.50 -8.12 9.51
CA TYR A 97 4.41 -9.22 9.24
C TYR A 97 4.29 -10.32 10.29
N ASP A 98 4.34 -9.97 11.58
CA ASP A 98 4.27 -10.93 12.68
C ASP A 98 2.91 -11.68 12.72
N GLU A 99 1.82 -11.04 12.27
CA GLU A 99 0.48 -11.65 12.16
C GLU A 99 0.34 -12.58 10.94
N LEU A 100 1.01 -12.27 9.82
CA LEU A 100 0.85 -12.99 8.55
C LEU A 100 1.88 -14.10 8.36
N ILE A 101 3.04 -14.01 9.02
CA ILE A 101 4.11 -14.98 8.87
C ILE A 101 3.73 -16.30 9.56
N THR A 102 3.73 -17.40 8.80
CA THR A 102 3.54 -18.76 9.32
C THR A 102 4.79 -19.60 9.10
N ASP A 103 4.95 -20.70 9.84
CA ASP A 103 6.08 -21.61 9.64
C ASP A 103 6.06 -22.26 8.24
N GLU A 104 4.87 -22.63 7.75
CA GLU A 104 4.68 -23.07 6.36
C GLU A 104 5.16 -22.02 5.35
N TRP A 105 4.86 -20.74 5.59
CA TRP A 105 5.30 -19.67 4.70
C TRP A 105 6.82 -19.49 4.74
N ARG A 106 7.43 -19.60 5.92
CA ARG A 106 8.90 -19.58 6.09
C ARG A 106 9.58 -20.70 5.33
N GLU A 107 8.95 -21.87 5.24
CA GLU A 107 9.47 -23.00 4.45
C GLU A 107 9.34 -22.77 2.95
N ARG A 108 8.26 -22.14 2.49
CA ARG A 108 8.05 -21.79 1.06
C ARG A 108 9.05 -20.77 0.50
N ILE A 109 9.64 -19.95 1.38
CA ILE A 109 10.59 -18.91 0.98
C ILE A 109 12.07 -19.28 1.10
N LYS A 110 12.39 -20.38 1.80
CA LYS A 110 13.72 -21.02 1.75
C LYS A 110 13.96 -21.63 0.37
#